data_AF-A0A2W2FGD8-F1
#
_entry.id   AF-A0A2W2FGD8-F1
#
_cell.length_a   1.000
_cell.length_b   1.000
_cell.length_c   1.000
_cell.angle_alpha   90.00
_cell.angle_beta   90.00
_cell.angle_gamma   90.00
#
_symmetry.space_group_name_H-M   'P 1'
#
loop_
_entity.id
_entity.type
_entity.pdbx_description
1 polymer ?
#
loop_
_entity_poly.entity_id
_entity_poly.type
_entity_poly.pdbx_seq_one_letter_code
_entity_poly.pdbx_strand_id
1 'polypeptide(L)'
;MSYTPKLAAALSGATLRQLAHWRKATERGAVLVPEISVTRPVLYSFRDLIALRTCVKLRNDASLQRIRRALDTLRDDLEERAHLSAYRLVADGSTIYLVEPGQATDLVHRRANVVIHDLVDVLRPFYRDGRHIPDLLKPREHVMVDPAVRGGVPVIDGTRVPYDEVAALLRDGVPPERIGDYYPSVSVTAALDAADFADYVDSYEPSREQRATVAG
;
A
#
# COMPACT_ATOMS: atom_id res chain seq x y z
N MET A 1 4.94 -12.64 -7.78
CA MET A 1 5.52 -12.46 -6.44
C MET A 1 4.56 -11.63 -5.60
N SER A 2 4.84 -11.50 -4.31
CA SER A 2 3.90 -11.03 -3.30
C SER A 2 4.56 -10.08 -2.32
N TYR A 3 3.77 -9.17 -1.75
CA TYR A 3 4.23 -8.20 -0.77
C TYR A 3 4.13 -8.78 0.65
N THR A 4 5.22 -8.69 1.40
CA THR A 4 5.21 -9.01 2.83
C THR A 4 4.39 -7.95 3.59
N PRO A 5 3.93 -8.23 4.82
CA PRO A 5 3.16 -7.26 5.59
C PRO A 5 3.91 -5.94 5.83
N LYS A 6 5.23 -5.99 6.05
CA LYS A 6 6.07 -4.79 6.23
C LYS A 6 6.07 -3.94 4.96
N LEU A 7 6.37 -4.55 3.82
CA LEU A 7 6.41 -3.85 2.56
C LEU A 7 5.03 -3.33 2.13
N ALA A 8 3.98 -4.13 2.35
CA ALA A 8 2.60 -3.71 2.09
C ALA A 8 2.21 -2.50 2.96
N ALA A 9 2.58 -2.50 4.24
CA ALA A 9 2.34 -1.38 5.14
C ALA A 9 3.05 -0.11 4.66
N ALA A 10 4.32 -0.24 4.29
CA ALA A 10 5.14 0.87 3.79
C ALA A 10 4.60 1.47 2.49
N LEU A 11 4.30 0.62 1.51
CA LEU A 11 3.79 1.07 0.22
C LEU A 11 2.32 1.49 0.29
N SER A 12 1.54 1.04 1.29
CA SER A 12 0.13 1.42 1.37
C SER A 12 -0.18 2.59 2.30
N GLY A 13 0.75 2.91 3.20
CA GLY A 13 0.51 3.83 4.31
C GLY A 13 -0.30 3.24 5.48
N ALA A 14 -0.62 1.95 5.44
CA ALA A 14 -1.28 1.29 6.58
C ALA A 14 -0.25 0.87 7.62
N THR A 15 -0.65 0.80 8.89
CA THR A 15 0.18 0.17 9.94
C THR A 15 0.06 -1.36 9.88
N LEU A 16 1.06 -2.08 10.39
CA LEU A 16 1.00 -3.54 10.53
C LEU A 16 -0.24 -4.00 11.33
N ARG A 17 -0.64 -3.23 12.34
CA ARG A 17 -1.86 -3.48 13.13
C ARG A 17 -3.13 -3.29 12.29
N GLN A 18 -3.19 -2.26 11.46
CA GLN A 18 -4.30 -2.07 10.52
C GLN A 18 -4.38 -3.23 9.53
N LEU A 19 -3.25 -3.66 8.94
CA LEU A 19 -3.23 -4.82 8.04
C LEU A 19 -3.77 -6.09 8.72
N ALA A 20 -3.31 -6.35 9.95
CA ALA A 20 -3.78 -7.50 10.74
C ALA A 20 -5.26 -7.42 11.10
N HIS A 21 -5.75 -6.21 11.40
CA HIS A 21 -7.16 -5.98 11.73
C HIS A 21 -8.06 -6.05 10.50
N TRP A 22 -7.64 -5.46 9.37
CA TRP A 22 -8.43 -5.35 8.14
C TRP A 22 -8.59 -6.68 7.42
N ARG A 23 -7.65 -7.61 7.56
CA ARG A 23 -7.76 -8.98 7.04
C ARG A 23 -8.64 -9.91 7.87
N LYS A 24 -8.93 -9.55 9.12
CA LYS A 24 -9.76 -10.37 10.00
C LYS A 24 -11.22 -10.15 9.64
N ALA A 25 -11.94 -11.24 9.38
CA ALA A 25 -13.38 -11.18 9.21
C ALA A 25 -14.05 -10.73 10.52
N THR A 26 -14.98 -9.78 10.42
CA THR A 26 -15.94 -9.44 11.47
C THR A 26 -17.35 -9.82 11.01
N GLU A 27 -18.39 -9.43 11.76
CA GLU A 27 -19.79 -9.61 11.36
C GLU A 27 -20.13 -8.99 9.99
N ARG A 28 -19.35 -7.99 9.56
CA ARG A 28 -19.45 -7.30 8.25
C ARG A 28 -18.40 -7.78 7.24
N GLY A 29 -17.76 -8.92 7.53
CA GLY A 29 -16.63 -9.43 6.75
C GLY A 29 -15.33 -8.67 6.98
N ALA A 30 -14.31 -9.00 6.19
CA ALA A 30 -13.02 -8.32 6.21
C ALA A 30 -13.06 -7.05 5.35
N VAL A 31 -12.21 -6.07 5.67
CA VAL A 31 -12.02 -4.89 4.81
C VAL A 31 -11.29 -5.31 3.53
N LEU A 32 -10.25 -6.14 3.67
CA LEU A 32 -9.52 -6.73 2.56
C LEU A 32 -9.02 -8.12 2.96
N VAL A 33 -9.32 -9.14 2.15
CA VAL A 33 -8.71 -10.48 2.30
C VAL A 33 -7.54 -10.56 1.33
N PRO A 34 -6.30 -10.87 1.79
CA PRO A 34 -5.15 -10.98 0.89
C PRO A 34 -5.37 -12.01 -0.22
N GLU A 35 -5.08 -11.66 -1.47
CA GLU A 35 -5.29 -12.54 -2.62
C GLU A 35 -4.26 -13.68 -2.69
N ILE A 36 -3.05 -13.49 -2.16
CA ILE A 36 -1.95 -14.46 -2.31
C ILE A 36 -1.92 -15.45 -1.14
N SER A 37 -1.84 -14.96 0.09
CA SER A 37 -1.84 -15.83 1.28
C SER A 37 -2.46 -15.12 2.47
N VAL A 38 -3.55 -15.70 2.98
CA VAL A 38 -4.25 -15.21 4.17
C VAL A 38 -3.60 -15.72 5.47
N THR A 39 -2.99 -16.91 5.42
CA THR A 39 -2.32 -17.58 6.55
C THR A 39 -0.81 -17.36 6.50
N ARG A 40 -0.04 -17.83 7.50
CA ARG A 40 1.41 -17.55 7.58
C ARG A 40 2.19 -18.34 6.52
N PRO A 41 3.12 -17.69 5.76
CA PRO A 41 3.37 -16.24 5.74
C PRO A 41 2.24 -15.48 5.03
N VAL A 42 1.78 -14.38 5.64
CA VAL A 42 0.72 -13.54 5.06
C VAL A 42 1.31 -12.74 3.91
N LEU A 43 0.67 -12.79 2.75
CA LEU A 43 1.20 -12.24 1.50
C LEU A 43 0.10 -11.52 0.72
N TYR A 44 0.42 -10.32 0.25
CA TYR A 44 -0.49 -9.44 -0.48
C TYR A 44 -0.12 -9.39 -1.97
N SER A 45 -1.09 -9.16 -2.84
CA SER A 45 -0.90 -8.88 -4.27
C SER A 45 -0.70 -7.38 -4.52
N PHE A 46 -0.40 -7.00 -5.76
CA PHE A 46 -0.37 -5.58 -6.14
C PHE A 46 -1.76 -4.94 -6.08
N ARG A 47 -2.81 -5.71 -6.42
CA ARG A 47 -4.20 -5.25 -6.30
C ARG A 47 -4.55 -5.00 -4.84
N ASP A 48 -4.09 -5.86 -3.93
CA ASP A 48 -4.23 -5.65 -2.49
C ASP A 48 -3.58 -4.32 -2.06
N LEU A 49 -2.41 -3.96 -2.59
CA LEU A 49 -1.78 -2.66 -2.26
C LEU A 49 -2.64 -1.47 -2.68
N ILE A 50 -3.21 -1.50 -3.88
CA ILE A 50 -4.11 -0.45 -4.36
C ILE A 50 -5.34 -0.35 -3.46
N ALA A 51 -5.93 -1.49 -3.09
CA ALA A 51 -7.07 -1.54 -2.18
C ALA A 51 -6.72 -0.99 -0.79
N LEU A 52 -5.57 -1.38 -0.22
CA LEU A 52 -5.07 -0.87 1.05
C LEU A 52 -4.83 0.64 1.00
N ARG A 53 -4.16 1.16 -0.04
CA ARG A 53 -3.95 2.60 -0.24
C ARG A 53 -5.26 3.35 -0.34
N THR A 54 -6.24 2.78 -1.04
CA THR A 54 -7.59 3.35 -1.15
C THR A 54 -8.22 3.47 0.24
N CYS A 55 -8.19 2.40 1.05
CA CYS A 55 -8.69 2.45 2.41
C CYS A 55 -7.95 3.46 3.29
N VAL A 56 -6.62 3.55 3.20
CA VAL A 56 -5.82 4.51 3.97
C VAL A 56 -6.15 5.95 3.57
N LYS A 57 -6.28 6.23 2.28
CA LYS A 57 -6.66 7.56 1.78
C LYS A 57 -8.07 7.95 2.24
N LEU A 58 -9.05 7.04 2.09
CA LEU A 58 -10.41 7.25 2.62
C LEU A 58 -10.42 7.50 4.12
N ARG A 59 -9.48 6.93 4.89
CA ARG A 59 -9.39 7.16 6.34
C ARG A 59 -9.04 8.61 6.71
N ASN A 60 -8.59 9.44 5.77
CA ASN A 60 -8.37 10.88 6.00
C ASN A 60 -9.70 11.58 6.28
N ASP A 61 -10.76 11.21 5.57
CA ASP A 61 -12.05 11.90 5.60
C ASP A 61 -13.21 11.01 6.08
N ALA A 62 -12.94 9.72 6.33
CA ALA A 62 -13.95 8.76 6.78
C ALA A 62 -13.48 7.87 7.94
N SER A 63 -14.42 7.50 8.81
CA SER A 63 -14.20 6.51 9.86
C SER A 63 -14.13 5.09 9.30
N LEU A 64 -13.49 4.15 10.01
CA LEU A 64 -13.44 2.74 9.58
C LEU A 64 -14.83 2.13 9.46
N GLN A 65 -15.74 2.50 10.36
CA GLN A 65 -17.11 2.01 10.35
C GLN A 65 -17.86 2.50 9.10
N ARG A 66 -17.63 3.75 8.68
CA ARG A 66 -18.18 4.28 7.43
C ARG A 66 -17.61 3.55 6.20
N ILE A 67 -16.30 3.30 6.18
CA ILE A 67 -15.67 2.49 5.11
C ILE A 67 -16.30 1.09 5.06
N ARG A 68 -16.44 0.40 6.20
CA ARG A 68 -17.08 -0.93 6.23
C ARG A 68 -18.49 -0.88 5.66
N ARG A 69 -19.31 0.08 6.08
CA ARG A 69 -20.68 0.24 5.55
C ARG A 69 -20.72 0.49 4.04
N ALA A 70 -19.77 1.28 3.51
CA ALA A 70 -19.65 1.50 2.07
C ALA A 70 -19.26 0.22 1.33
N LEU A 71 -18.35 -0.58 1.89
CA LEU A 71 -17.96 -1.88 1.32
C LEU A 71 -19.10 -2.91 1.40
N ASP A 72 -19.90 -2.90 2.47
CA ASP A 72 -21.11 -3.73 2.58
C ASP A 72 -22.10 -3.35 1.46
N THR A 73 -22.35 -2.06 1.28
CA THR A 73 -23.25 -1.54 0.23
C THR A 73 -22.78 -1.95 -1.17
N LEU A 74 -21.47 -1.84 -1.43
CA LEU A 74 -20.88 -2.25 -2.69
C LEU A 74 -21.10 -3.75 -2.97
N ARG A 75 -20.88 -4.61 -1.98
CA ARG A 75 -20.96 -6.08 -2.16
C ARG A 75 -22.39 -6.60 -2.17
N ASP A 76 -23.22 -6.09 -1.28
CA ASP A 76 -24.51 -6.69 -0.94
C ASP A 76 -25.67 -6.00 -1.65
N ASP A 77 -25.62 -4.66 -1.82
CA ASP A 77 -26.70 -3.91 -2.46
C ASP A 77 -26.44 -3.71 -3.96
N LEU A 78 -25.20 -3.40 -4.36
CA LEU A 78 -24.83 -3.19 -5.75
C LEU A 78 -24.34 -4.48 -6.45
N GLU A 79 -24.16 -5.56 -5.70
CA GLU A 79 -23.62 -6.85 -6.17
C GLU A 79 -22.24 -6.74 -6.86
N GLU A 80 -21.49 -5.69 -6.55
CA GLU A 80 -20.17 -5.39 -7.11
C GLU A 80 -19.08 -6.21 -6.41
N ARG A 81 -18.90 -7.46 -6.87
CA ARG A 81 -18.04 -8.48 -6.24
C ARG A 81 -16.59 -8.53 -6.73
N ALA A 82 -16.19 -7.66 -7.65
CA ALA A 82 -14.80 -7.56 -8.07
C ALA A 82 -13.88 -7.13 -6.91
N HIS A 83 -12.57 -7.31 -7.10
CA HIS A 83 -11.58 -6.87 -6.12
C HIS A 83 -11.64 -5.35 -5.92
N LEU A 84 -11.43 -4.86 -4.69
CA LEU A 84 -11.59 -3.45 -4.34
C LEU A 84 -10.74 -2.50 -5.19
N SER A 85 -9.60 -2.96 -5.68
CA SER A 85 -8.72 -2.21 -6.60
C SER A 85 -9.36 -1.85 -7.94
N ALA A 86 -10.46 -2.51 -8.33
CA ALA A 86 -11.20 -2.23 -9.56
C ALA A 86 -12.12 -1.01 -9.41
N TYR A 87 -12.44 -0.64 -8.18
CA TYR A 87 -13.37 0.43 -7.90
C TYR A 87 -12.66 1.71 -7.51
N ARG A 88 -13.41 2.78 -7.69
CA ARG A 88 -12.93 4.14 -7.60
C ARG A 88 -13.71 4.84 -6.51
N LEU A 89 -13.13 4.94 -5.32
CA LEU A 89 -13.81 5.44 -4.13
C LEU A 89 -13.27 6.80 -3.66
N VAL A 90 -14.16 7.73 -3.34
CA VAL A 90 -13.82 9.07 -2.80
C VAL A 90 -14.61 9.33 -1.53
N ALA A 91 -14.01 10.04 -0.58
CA ALA A 91 -14.70 10.56 0.59
C ALA A 91 -14.70 12.10 0.58
N ASP A 92 -15.77 12.72 1.07
CA ASP A 92 -15.91 14.18 1.20
C ASP A 92 -16.05 14.65 2.67
N GLY A 93 -15.72 13.78 3.63
CA GLY A 93 -15.93 14.03 5.07
C GLY A 93 -17.30 13.53 5.58
N SER A 94 -18.33 13.63 4.75
CA SER A 94 -19.71 13.25 5.09
C SER A 94 -20.06 11.83 4.65
N THR A 95 -19.62 11.44 3.45
CA THR A 95 -19.94 10.15 2.84
C THR A 95 -18.77 9.58 2.02
N ILE A 96 -18.99 8.40 1.43
CA ILE A 96 -18.08 7.72 0.49
C ILE A 96 -18.85 7.48 -0.80
N TYR A 97 -18.26 7.84 -1.93
CA TYR A 97 -18.85 7.67 -3.26
C TYR A 97 -18.08 6.62 -4.07
N LEU A 98 -18.82 5.79 -4.82
CA LEU A 98 -18.29 5.07 -5.97
C LEU A 98 -18.37 5.99 -7.19
N VAL A 99 -17.25 6.23 -7.86
CA VAL A 99 -17.17 7.10 -9.03
C VAL A 99 -17.00 6.26 -10.29
N GLU A 100 -17.87 6.47 -11.25
CA GLU A 100 -17.82 5.87 -12.58
C GLU A 100 -17.72 7.00 -13.63
N PRO A 101 -17.41 6.69 -14.90
CA PRO A 101 -17.39 7.72 -15.94
C PRO A 101 -18.72 8.48 -16.03
N GLY A 102 -18.72 9.76 -15.67
CA GLY A 102 -19.88 10.65 -15.75
C GLY A 102 -20.90 10.54 -14.61
N GLN A 103 -20.70 9.66 -13.62
CA GLN A 103 -21.63 9.47 -12.50
C GLN A 103 -20.91 9.13 -11.19
N ALA A 104 -21.53 9.46 -10.05
CA ALA A 104 -21.07 9.01 -8.75
C ALA A 104 -22.26 8.61 -7.86
N THR A 105 -22.06 7.51 -7.12
CA THR A 105 -23.06 6.86 -6.28
C THR A 105 -22.63 6.93 -4.82
N ASP A 106 -23.42 7.56 -3.95
CA ASP A 106 -23.18 7.59 -2.50
C ASP A 106 -23.37 6.19 -1.89
N LEU A 107 -22.29 5.58 -1.42
CA LEU A 107 -22.26 4.23 -0.84
C LEU A 107 -22.70 4.17 0.63
N VAL A 108 -22.97 5.30 1.29
CA VAL A 108 -23.37 5.33 2.71
C VAL A 108 -24.85 5.69 2.84
N HIS A 109 -25.32 6.72 2.12
CA HIS A 109 -26.71 7.20 2.16
C HIS A 109 -27.54 6.78 0.96
N ARG A 110 -26.93 6.18 -0.08
CA ARG A 110 -27.61 5.64 -1.26
C ARG A 110 -28.38 6.71 -2.06
N ARG A 111 -27.78 7.89 -2.23
CA ARG A 111 -28.29 8.97 -3.09
C ARG A 111 -27.48 9.05 -4.39
N ALA A 112 -28.16 9.14 -5.52
CA ALA A 112 -27.53 9.37 -6.81
C ALA A 112 -27.35 10.89 -7.03
N ASN A 113 -26.21 11.25 -7.62
CA ASN A 113 -25.84 12.56 -8.20
C ASN A 113 -24.99 13.49 -7.32
N VAL A 114 -23.66 13.35 -7.44
CA VAL A 114 -22.68 14.44 -7.29
C VAL A 114 -21.59 14.24 -8.35
N VAL A 115 -21.25 15.27 -9.13
CA VAL A 115 -20.11 15.21 -10.06
C VAL A 115 -18.85 15.49 -9.25
N ILE A 116 -18.01 14.48 -9.06
CA ILE A 116 -16.73 14.61 -8.34
C ILE A 116 -15.60 14.49 -9.35
N HIS A 117 -14.94 15.61 -9.64
CA HIS A 117 -13.69 15.65 -10.38
C HIS A 117 -12.52 15.54 -9.39
N ASP A 118 -11.88 14.38 -9.36
CA ASP A 118 -10.41 14.18 -9.38
C ASP A 118 -10.09 12.75 -8.95
N LEU A 119 -9.57 11.93 -9.87
CA LEU A 119 -9.38 10.53 -9.53
C LEU A 119 -8.33 9.77 -10.35
N VAL A 120 -7.07 10.02 -10.01
CA VAL A 120 -5.98 9.02 -9.92
C VAL A 120 -5.00 9.49 -8.84
N ASP A 121 -5.46 9.58 -7.59
CA ASP A 121 -4.64 10.13 -6.49
C ASP A 121 -4.24 9.08 -5.45
N VAL A 122 -4.65 7.82 -5.63
CA VAL A 122 -4.24 6.75 -4.72
C VAL A 122 -2.81 6.32 -4.97
N LEU A 123 -2.34 6.31 -6.22
CA LEU A 123 -0.97 5.89 -6.58
C LEU A 123 0.06 6.97 -6.23
N ARG A 124 -0.32 8.24 -6.32
CA ARG A 124 0.54 9.40 -6.04
C ARG A 124 0.93 9.50 -4.56
N PRO A 125 2.01 10.23 -4.22
CA PRO A 125 2.36 10.48 -2.83
C PRO A 125 1.26 11.22 -2.07
N PHE A 126 1.10 10.93 -0.78
CA PHE A 126 0.17 11.65 0.10
C PHE A 126 0.65 11.58 1.56
N TYR A 127 0.08 12.42 2.42
CA TYR A 127 0.37 12.38 3.86
C TYR A 127 -0.72 11.67 4.64
N ARG A 128 -0.31 10.91 5.66
CA ARG A 128 -1.20 10.24 6.61
C ARG A 128 -0.59 10.29 8.00
N ASP A 129 -1.31 10.86 8.97
CA ASP A 129 -0.89 10.93 10.37
C ASP A 129 0.56 11.48 10.53
N GLY A 130 0.90 12.53 9.77
CA GLY A 130 2.23 13.14 9.74
C GLY A 130 3.30 12.39 8.95
N ARG A 131 3.00 11.17 8.45
CA ARG A 131 3.92 10.37 7.63
C ARG A 131 3.70 10.66 6.14
N HIS A 132 4.80 10.86 5.41
CA HIS A 132 4.79 10.90 3.95
C HIS A 132 4.71 9.47 3.39
N ILE A 133 3.67 9.19 2.61
CA ILE A 133 3.48 7.94 1.89
C ILE A 133 3.97 8.18 0.46
N PRO A 134 4.98 7.44 -0.03
CA PRO A 134 5.58 7.70 -1.33
C PRO A 134 4.64 7.35 -2.47
N ASP A 135 5.02 7.75 -3.69
CA ASP A 135 4.41 7.25 -4.92
C ASP A 135 4.52 5.72 -4.96
N LEU A 136 3.43 5.05 -5.31
CA LEU A 136 3.41 3.58 -5.31
C LEU A 136 4.29 3.01 -6.42
N LEU A 137 4.32 3.64 -7.60
CA LEU A 137 5.05 3.12 -8.76
C LEU A 137 6.50 3.59 -8.79
N LYS A 138 6.77 4.77 -8.23
CA LYS A 138 8.13 5.35 -8.17
C LYS A 138 8.45 5.88 -6.76
N PRO A 139 8.62 4.99 -5.76
CA PRO A 139 8.77 5.41 -4.38
C PRO A 139 10.05 6.22 -4.08
N ARG A 140 11.07 6.11 -4.94
CA ARG A 140 12.26 6.97 -5.00
C ARG A 140 12.62 7.26 -6.45
N GLU A 141 13.56 8.17 -6.67
CA GLU A 141 13.99 8.54 -8.02
C GLU A 141 14.55 7.34 -8.79
N HIS A 142 15.27 6.44 -8.12
CA HIS A 142 15.87 5.25 -8.73
C HIS A 142 15.25 3.93 -8.25
N VAL A 143 14.10 3.95 -7.58
CA VAL A 143 13.38 2.74 -7.14
C VAL A 143 11.99 2.74 -7.76
N MET A 144 11.64 1.64 -8.44
CA MET A 144 10.35 1.47 -9.10
C MET A 144 9.60 0.23 -8.60
N VAL A 145 8.28 0.25 -8.72
CA VAL A 145 7.39 -0.88 -8.49
C VAL A 145 6.58 -1.11 -9.76
N ASP A 146 6.76 -2.27 -10.37
CA ASP A 146 5.97 -2.71 -11.52
C ASP A 146 5.50 -4.15 -11.29
N PRO A 147 4.19 -4.43 -11.22
CA PRO A 147 3.68 -5.79 -11.04
C PRO A 147 4.16 -6.79 -12.12
N ALA A 148 4.55 -6.33 -13.31
CA ALA A 148 5.12 -7.17 -14.36
C ALA A 148 6.61 -7.51 -14.12
N VAL A 149 7.31 -6.72 -13.30
CA VAL A 149 8.74 -6.90 -12.97
C VAL A 149 8.86 -7.49 -11.59
N ARG A 150 9.44 -8.70 -11.47
CA ARG A 150 9.59 -9.41 -10.18
C ARG A 150 8.29 -9.44 -9.38
N GLY A 151 7.14 -9.48 -10.06
CA GLY A 151 5.82 -9.44 -9.42
C GLY A 151 5.57 -8.23 -8.53
N GLY A 152 6.18 -7.08 -8.85
CA GLY A 152 5.97 -5.82 -8.15
C GLY A 152 6.82 -5.61 -6.90
N VAL A 153 7.78 -6.49 -6.60
CA VAL A 153 8.82 -6.16 -5.61
C VAL A 153 9.55 -4.90 -6.08
N PRO A 154 9.79 -3.89 -5.21
CA PRO A 154 10.53 -2.71 -5.60
C PRO A 154 11.93 -3.08 -6.08
N VAL A 155 12.33 -2.53 -7.22
CA VAL A 155 13.63 -2.79 -7.85
C VAL A 155 14.30 -1.49 -8.20
N ILE A 156 15.62 -1.55 -8.42
CA ILE A 156 16.35 -0.44 -9.02
C ILE A 156 15.82 -0.19 -10.44
N ASP A 157 15.48 1.06 -10.74
CA ASP A 157 14.91 1.50 -12.02
C ASP A 157 15.77 1.02 -13.20
N GLY A 158 15.13 0.49 -14.24
CA GLY A 158 15.80 -0.12 -15.40
C GLY A 158 16.44 -1.49 -15.16
N THR A 159 16.29 -2.08 -13.97
CA THR A 159 16.89 -3.39 -13.63
C THR A 159 15.87 -4.38 -13.05
N ARG A 160 16.32 -5.59 -12.71
CA ARG A 160 15.55 -6.56 -11.90
C ARG A 160 16.17 -6.78 -10.51
N VAL A 161 17.09 -5.89 -10.11
CA VAL A 161 17.83 -5.95 -8.85
C VAL A 161 16.93 -5.42 -7.73
N PRO A 162 16.59 -6.23 -6.72
CA PRO A 162 15.75 -5.80 -5.59
C PRO A 162 16.42 -4.70 -4.76
N TYR A 163 15.63 -3.72 -4.33
CA TYR A 163 16.14 -2.62 -3.51
C TYR A 163 16.75 -3.10 -2.18
N ASP A 164 16.17 -4.15 -1.58
CA ASP A 164 16.54 -4.68 -0.28
C ASP A 164 17.83 -5.48 -0.31
N GLU A 165 18.14 -6.15 -1.42
CA GLU A 165 19.45 -6.79 -1.64
C GLU A 165 20.58 -5.74 -1.75
N VAL A 166 20.32 -4.62 -2.45
CA VAL A 166 21.27 -3.50 -2.54
C VAL A 166 21.46 -2.84 -1.17
N ALA A 167 20.37 -2.57 -0.46
CA ALA A 167 20.42 -2.00 0.88
C ALA A 167 21.15 -2.93 1.87
N ALA A 168 20.98 -4.25 1.76
CA ALA A 168 21.69 -5.22 2.59
C ALA A 168 23.20 -5.13 2.42
N LEU A 169 23.70 -5.04 1.18
CA LEU A 169 25.14 -4.87 0.91
C LEU A 169 25.70 -3.61 1.59
N LEU A 170 24.99 -2.48 1.46
CA LEU A 170 25.39 -1.22 2.11
C LEU A 170 25.42 -1.35 3.64
N ARG A 171 24.42 -2.02 4.23
CA ARG A 171 24.37 -2.30 5.68
C ARG A 171 25.47 -3.24 6.16
N ASP A 172 25.90 -4.17 5.31
CA ASP A 172 27.03 -5.06 5.56
C ASP A 172 28.40 -4.38 5.35
N GLY A 173 28.40 -3.07 5.07
CA GLY A 173 29.60 -2.24 5.00
C GLY A 173 30.20 -2.10 3.60
N VAL A 174 29.51 -2.54 2.55
CA VAL A 174 29.92 -2.26 1.17
C VAL A 174 29.72 -0.76 0.89
N PRO A 175 30.78 -0.01 0.57
CA PRO A 175 30.62 1.41 0.26
C PRO A 175 29.84 1.59 -1.06
N PRO A 176 28.97 2.61 -1.19
CA PRO A 176 28.13 2.82 -2.37
C PRO A 176 28.92 2.85 -3.70
N GLU A 177 30.14 3.36 -3.70
CA GLU A 177 31.02 3.45 -4.86
C GLU A 177 31.42 2.07 -5.41
N ARG A 178 31.35 1.04 -4.56
CA ARG A 178 31.69 -0.35 -4.90
C ARG A 178 30.46 -1.20 -5.22
N ILE A 179 29.26 -0.63 -5.24
CA ILE A 179 28.05 -1.42 -5.52
C ILE A 179 28.09 -2.05 -6.92
N GLY A 180 28.75 -1.38 -7.87
CA GLY A 180 28.96 -1.88 -9.24
C GLY A 180 29.77 -3.18 -9.30
N ASP A 181 30.59 -3.49 -8.29
CA ASP A 181 31.32 -4.77 -8.19
C ASP A 181 30.35 -5.96 -8.05
N TYR A 182 29.18 -5.74 -7.45
CA TYR A 182 28.14 -6.75 -7.21
C TYR A 182 27.01 -6.66 -8.22
N TYR A 183 26.58 -5.44 -8.54
CA TYR A 183 25.50 -5.15 -9.48
C TYR A 183 25.97 -4.08 -10.49
N PRO A 184 26.60 -4.49 -11.61
CA PRO A 184 27.17 -3.55 -12.59
C PRO A 184 26.17 -2.56 -13.19
N SER A 185 24.87 -2.86 -13.15
CA SER A 185 23.79 -2.00 -13.64
C SER A 185 23.26 -1.01 -12.59
N VAL A 186 23.78 -1.02 -11.37
CA VAL A 186 23.31 -0.17 -10.27
C VAL A 186 24.31 0.97 -10.06
N SER A 187 23.84 2.21 -10.17
CA SER A 187 24.64 3.40 -9.89
C SER A 187 24.77 3.64 -8.38
N VAL A 188 25.74 4.48 -8.00
CA VAL A 188 25.92 4.94 -6.63
C VAL A 188 24.66 5.61 -6.09
N THR A 189 24.05 6.51 -6.88
CA THR A 189 22.81 7.21 -6.49
C THR A 189 21.64 6.24 -6.31
N ALA A 190 21.53 5.24 -7.18
CA ALA A 190 20.50 4.22 -7.07
C ALA A 190 20.66 3.35 -5.82
N ALA A 191 21.90 3.04 -5.42
CA ALA A 191 22.17 2.31 -4.20
C ALA A 191 21.79 3.10 -2.94
N LEU A 192 22.06 4.41 -2.94
CA LEU A 192 21.66 5.31 -1.85
C LEU A 192 20.13 5.42 -1.75
N ASP A 193 19.43 5.59 -2.88
CA ASP A 193 17.96 5.60 -2.93
C ASP A 193 17.35 4.28 -2.42
N ALA A 194 17.96 3.15 -2.76
CA ALA A 194 17.52 1.85 -2.28
C ALA A 194 17.69 1.70 -0.76
N ALA A 195 18.81 2.17 -0.21
CA ALA A 195 19.05 2.18 1.23
C ALA A 195 18.05 3.10 1.96
N ASP A 196 17.84 4.32 1.47
CA ASP A 196 16.85 5.25 2.05
C ASP A 196 15.43 4.67 2.00
N PHE A 197 15.04 4.05 0.88
CA PHE A 197 13.75 3.37 0.79
C PHE A 197 13.66 2.17 1.75
N ALA A 198 14.74 1.41 1.94
CA ALA A 198 14.77 0.33 2.91
C ALA A 198 14.61 0.81 4.35
N ASP A 199 15.26 1.91 4.72
CA ASP A 199 15.12 2.52 6.03
C ASP A 199 13.68 3.04 6.25
N TYR A 200 13.08 3.62 5.22
CA TYR A 200 11.65 3.97 5.23
C TYR A 200 10.76 2.75 5.46
N VAL A 201 10.98 1.65 4.74
CA VAL A 201 10.21 0.41 4.91
C VAL A 201 10.40 -0.17 6.32
N ASP A 202 11.63 -0.13 6.85
CA ASP A 202 11.96 -0.61 8.19
C ASP A 202 11.29 0.22 9.30
N SER A 203 10.99 1.50 9.04
CA SER A 203 10.22 2.35 9.98
C SER A 203 8.77 1.92 10.23
N TYR A 204 8.27 0.91 9.50
CA TYR A 204 6.95 0.31 9.72
C TYR A 204 6.99 -0.87 10.69
N GLU A 205 8.16 -1.40 11.00
CA GLU A 205 8.34 -2.38 12.07
C GLU A 205 8.64 -1.66 13.40
N PRO A 206 7.95 -2.01 14.49
CA PRO A 206 8.34 -1.51 15.81
C PRO A 206 9.74 -2.02 16.15
N SER A 207 10.54 -1.16 16.77
CA SER A 207 11.91 -1.47 17.20
C SER A 207 11.92 -2.71 18.11
N ARG A 208 13.01 -3.48 18.09
CA ARG A 208 13.12 -4.75 18.84
C ARG A 208 12.78 -4.58 20.33
N GLU A 209 13.11 -3.44 20.92
CA GLU A 209 12.78 -3.08 22.31
C GLU A 209 11.27 -2.97 22.56
N GLN A 210 10.52 -2.37 21.63
CA GLN A 210 9.06 -2.25 21.73
C GLN A 210 8.34 -3.59 21.55
N ARG A 211 8.95 -4.57 20.86
CA ARG A 211 8.40 -5.94 20.77
C ARG A 211 8.54 -6.71 22.08
N ALA A 212 9.57 -6.42 22.87
CA ALA A 212 9.79 -7.07 24.16
C ALA A 212 8.82 -6.55 25.24
N THR A 213 8.49 -5.26 25.24
CA THR A 213 7.56 -4.66 26.21
C THR A 213 6.10 -5.07 26.02
N VAL A 214 5.69 -5.47 24.80
CA VAL A 214 4.30 -5.89 24.49
C VAL A 214 4.11 -7.40 24.69
N ALA A 215 5.19 -8.15 24.92
CA ALA A 215 5.19 -9.59 25.15
C ALA A 215 5.38 -9.98 26.63
N GLY A 216 5.53 -9.00 27.53
CA GLY A 216 5.54 -9.18 28.99
C GLY A 216 4.27 -8.62 29.61
#